data_AF-A0A1G6Y1T2-F1
#
_entry.id   AF-A0A1G6Y1T2-F1
#
_cell.length_a   1.000
_cell.length_b   1.000
_cell.length_c   1.000
_cell.angle_alpha   90.00
_cell.angle_beta   90.00
_cell.angle_gamma   90.00
#
_symmetry.space_group_name_H-M   'P 1'
#
loop_
_entity.id
_entity.type
_entity.pdbx_description
1 polymer ?
#
loop_
_entity_poly.entity_id
_entity_poly.type
_entity_poly.pdbx_seq_one_letter_code
_entity_poly.pdbx_strand_id
1 'polypeptide(L)'
;MIEEFFTVLTVRAVPGAREGGLVREIAGILGRHRRQKAFWADHLQHTKECITAHLYQADPKEPILLMGAGLCLDVPLAALNDHPAGALLMDAVETRQARRAIKPFGNVEFERADLTGMLQEFWLGDKNTAISPPDMAPLPLVGHGMAVSCNVLSQLPLAFAASPPVGEQEEKITTAIQKAHVRALLAMDCPVLMITDYERVEITGTAPHVIQTVDPHLLPGDPIEMWDWPIAPPGEVAADLDVRLKVGAWLLNV
;
A
#
# COMPACT_ATOMS: atom_id res chain seq x y z
N MET A 1 -14.34 17.07 3.36
CA MET A 1 -14.03 18.40 2.80
C MET A 1 -13.00 19.22 3.60
N ILE A 2 -13.28 19.74 4.82
CA ILE A 2 -12.33 20.64 5.52
C ILE A 2 -11.03 19.93 5.93
N GLU A 3 -11.10 18.75 6.55
CA GLU A 3 -9.89 18.03 6.95
C GLU A 3 -9.17 17.33 5.80
N GLU A 4 -9.88 16.89 4.76
CA GLU A 4 -9.26 16.44 3.50
C GLU A 4 -8.43 17.57 2.88
N PHE A 5 -8.97 18.80 2.89
CA PHE A 5 -8.27 20.00 2.47
C PHE A 5 -7.03 20.29 3.34
N PHE A 6 -7.13 20.17 4.67
CA PHE A 6 -5.96 20.30 5.56
C PHE A 6 -4.92 19.20 5.35
N THR A 7 -5.33 17.96 5.06
CA THR A 7 -4.42 16.88 4.70
C THR A 7 -3.62 17.29 3.47
N VAL A 8 -4.29 17.66 2.37
CA VAL A 8 -3.64 18.09 1.12
C VAL A 8 -2.63 19.23 1.32
N LEU A 9 -2.95 20.19 2.19
CA LEU A 9 -2.08 21.34 2.48
C LEU A 9 -0.88 21.01 3.37
N THR A 10 -0.95 19.95 4.18
CA THR A 10 0.08 19.66 5.21
C THR A 10 0.88 18.39 4.94
N VAL A 11 0.58 17.66 3.86
CA VAL A 11 1.39 16.51 3.45
C VAL A 11 2.75 16.96 2.92
N ARG A 12 3.76 16.15 3.24
CA ARG A 12 5.05 16.17 2.58
C ARG A 12 5.09 14.97 1.65
N ALA A 13 5.53 15.13 0.42
CA ALA A 13 5.55 14.05 -0.56
C ALA A 13 6.88 14.02 -1.30
N VAL A 14 7.21 12.88 -1.90
CA VAL A 14 8.29 12.79 -2.89
C VAL A 14 7.92 13.59 -4.16
N PRO A 15 8.91 14.03 -4.96
CA PRO A 15 8.63 14.70 -6.23
C PRO A 15 7.74 13.86 -7.15
N GLY A 16 6.81 14.48 -7.88
CA GLY A 16 5.88 13.81 -8.79
C GLY A 16 4.64 13.19 -8.10
N ALA A 17 4.66 12.95 -6.79
CA ALA A 17 3.53 12.34 -6.08
C ALA A 17 2.27 13.25 -6.03
N ARG A 18 2.43 14.57 -6.13
CA ARG A 18 1.29 15.51 -6.18
C ARG A 18 0.63 15.49 -7.56
N GLU A 19 1.46 15.51 -8.59
CA GLU A 19 1.07 15.51 -10.00
C GLU A 19 0.41 14.17 -10.37
N GLY A 20 0.98 13.05 -9.91
CA GLY A 20 0.41 11.71 -10.02
C GLY A 20 -0.80 11.44 -9.13
N GLY A 21 -1.35 12.44 -8.46
CA GLY A 21 -2.62 12.31 -7.73
C GLY A 21 -2.57 11.60 -6.37
N LEU A 22 -1.41 11.07 -5.93
CA LEU A 22 -1.29 10.33 -4.67
C LEU A 22 -1.72 11.14 -3.43
N VAL A 23 -1.49 12.45 -3.43
CA VAL A 23 -1.97 13.35 -2.37
C VAL A 23 -3.50 13.47 -2.34
N ARG A 24 -4.16 13.36 -3.49
CA ARG A 24 -5.62 13.33 -3.57
C ARG A 24 -6.14 11.98 -3.09
N GLU A 25 -5.50 10.90 -3.52
CA GLU A 25 -5.86 9.54 -3.10
C GLU A 25 -5.78 9.38 -1.58
N ILE A 26 -4.69 9.80 -0.94
CA ILE A 26 -4.57 9.69 0.53
C ILE A 26 -5.64 10.51 1.27
N ALA A 27 -6.03 11.66 0.72
CA ALA A 27 -7.12 12.46 1.27
C ALA A 27 -8.48 11.76 1.08
N GLY A 28 -8.71 11.11 -0.06
CA GLY A 28 -9.88 10.29 -0.34
C GLY A 28 -10.00 9.10 0.61
N ILE A 29 -8.89 8.37 0.85
CA ILE A 29 -8.81 7.27 1.82
C ILE A 29 -9.17 7.78 3.21
N LEU A 30 -8.60 8.91 3.65
CA LEU A 30 -8.93 9.51 4.94
C LEU A 30 -10.42 9.86 5.06
N GLY A 31 -10.98 10.47 4.01
CA GLY A 31 -12.39 10.81 3.94
C GLY A 31 -13.29 9.58 4.09
N ARG A 32 -12.98 8.52 3.33
CA ARG A 32 -13.74 7.26 3.33
C ARG A 32 -13.63 6.55 4.67
N HIS A 33 -12.42 6.41 5.21
CA HIS A 33 -12.20 5.81 6.54
C HIS A 33 -13.07 6.48 7.61
N ARG A 34 -13.23 7.81 7.59
CA ARG A 34 -14.01 8.52 8.61
C ARG A 34 -15.50 8.24 8.52
N ARG A 35 -16.04 8.14 7.31
CA ARG A 35 -17.45 7.80 7.08
C ARG A 35 -17.71 6.32 7.40
N GLN A 36 -16.76 5.46 7.04
CA GLN A 36 -16.89 4.00 7.06
C GLN A 36 -16.06 3.34 8.16
N LYS A 37 -15.79 4.06 9.26
CA LYS A 37 -14.88 3.60 10.32
C LYS A 37 -15.28 2.25 10.90
N ALA A 38 -16.58 2.01 11.11
CA ALA A 38 -17.09 0.75 11.63
C ALA A 38 -16.86 -0.41 10.65
N PHE A 39 -17.11 -0.19 9.35
CA PHE A 39 -16.90 -1.19 8.32
C PHE A 39 -15.41 -1.51 8.08
N TRP A 40 -14.53 -0.54 8.29
CA TRP A 40 -13.09 -0.74 8.12
C TRP A 40 -12.41 -1.37 9.34
N ALA A 41 -13.07 -1.40 10.51
CA ALA A 41 -12.45 -1.79 11.77
C ALA A 41 -11.82 -3.19 11.70
N ASP A 42 -12.55 -4.17 11.16
CA ASP A 42 -12.08 -5.55 11.08
C ASP A 42 -10.88 -5.68 10.13
N HIS A 43 -10.92 -5.05 8.96
CA HIS A 43 -9.77 -5.03 8.04
C HIS A 43 -8.54 -4.40 8.72
N LEU A 44 -8.69 -3.23 9.35
CA LEU A 44 -7.56 -2.55 10.01
C LEU A 44 -7.00 -3.37 11.18
N GLN A 45 -7.85 -4.10 11.90
CA GLN A 45 -7.44 -4.95 13.02
C GLN A 45 -6.74 -6.22 12.52
N HIS A 46 -7.31 -6.91 11.53
CA HIS A 46 -6.70 -8.10 10.93
C HIS A 46 -5.34 -7.80 10.31
N THR A 47 -5.20 -6.69 9.58
CA THR A 47 -3.89 -6.30 9.01
C THR A 47 -2.83 -6.11 10.12
N LYS A 48 -3.19 -5.44 11.22
CA LYS A 48 -2.29 -5.25 12.37
C LYS A 48 -1.92 -6.56 13.05
N GLU A 49 -2.90 -7.43 13.27
CA GLU A 49 -2.71 -8.74 13.89
C GLU A 49 -1.84 -9.63 13.02
N CYS A 50 -2.09 -9.68 11.71
CA CYS A 50 -1.29 -10.44 10.76
C CYS A 50 0.16 -9.97 10.76
N ILE A 51 0.42 -8.65 10.68
CA ILE A 51 1.80 -8.12 10.77
C ILE A 51 2.43 -8.51 12.11
N THR A 52 1.75 -8.26 13.22
CA THR A 52 2.25 -8.55 14.58
C THR A 52 2.57 -10.03 14.77
N ALA A 53 1.70 -10.91 14.27
CA ALA A 53 1.83 -12.36 14.38
C ALA A 53 3.02 -12.91 13.60
N HIS A 54 3.57 -12.17 12.62
CA HIS A 54 4.70 -12.60 11.81
C HIS A 54 6.02 -11.91 12.17
N LEU A 55 6.03 -10.90 13.06
CA LEU A 55 7.25 -10.22 13.51
C LEU A 55 8.28 -11.16 14.17
N TYR A 56 7.88 -12.34 14.62
CA TYR A 56 8.82 -13.33 15.18
C TYR A 56 9.84 -13.85 14.15
N GLN A 57 9.57 -13.69 12.85
CA GLN A 57 10.48 -14.09 11.78
C GLN A 57 11.63 -13.10 11.59
N ALA A 58 11.52 -11.90 12.16
CA ALA A 58 12.52 -10.87 11.98
C ALA A 58 13.81 -11.17 12.75
N ASP A 59 14.97 -10.89 12.14
CA ASP A 59 16.22 -10.80 12.91
C ASP A 59 16.09 -9.64 13.92
N PRO A 60 16.16 -9.91 15.25
CA PRO A 60 16.02 -8.87 16.26
C PRO A 60 17.13 -7.80 16.21
N LYS A 61 18.21 -8.01 15.47
CA LYS A 61 19.34 -7.06 15.33
C LYS A 61 19.17 -6.09 14.16
N GLU A 62 18.21 -6.34 13.26
CA GLU A 62 18.00 -5.52 12.07
C GLU A 62 16.59 -4.94 12.04
N PRO A 63 16.41 -3.70 11.60
CA PRO A 63 15.11 -3.03 11.65
C PRO A 63 14.07 -3.71 10.76
N ILE A 64 12.80 -3.55 11.09
CA ILE A 64 11.68 -3.93 10.21
C ILE A 64 11.54 -2.88 9.10
N LEU A 65 11.47 -3.28 7.84
CA LEU A 65 11.06 -2.40 6.75
C LEU A 65 9.56 -2.54 6.50
N LEU A 66 8.78 -1.46 6.56
CA LEU A 66 7.36 -1.48 6.18
C LEU A 66 7.09 -0.50 5.04
N MET A 67 6.61 -1.02 3.92
CA MET A 67 6.25 -0.26 2.72
C MET A 67 4.73 -0.09 2.63
N GLY A 68 4.28 1.11 2.30
CA GLY A 68 2.84 1.44 2.23
C GLY A 68 2.28 1.95 3.55
N ALA A 69 3.06 2.75 4.30
CA ALA A 69 2.66 3.22 5.62
C ALA A 69 1.43 4.15 5.61
N GLY A 70 1.19 4.88 4.53
CA GLY A 70 0.03 5.73 4.28
C GLY A 70 -0.41 6.62 5.45
N LEU A 71 -1.60 6.36 5.97
CA LEU A 71 -2.20 7.07 7.12
C LEU A 71 -1.86 6.42 8.48
N CYS A 72 -1.08 5.34 8.47
CA CYS A 72 -0.79 4.45 9.60
C CYS A 72 -2.04 3.91 10.30
N LEU A 73 -3.10 3.61 9.54
CA LEU A 73 -4.37 3.13 10.09
C LEU A 73 -4.32 1.65 10.47
N ASP A 74 -3.60 0.86 9.67
CA ASP A 74 -3.40 -0.58 9.71
C ASP A 74 -1.97 -0.99 10.12
N VAL A 75 -1.10 -0.01 10.41
CA VAL A 75 0.27 -0.23 10.89
C VAL A 75 0.26 -0.50 12.42
N PRO A 76 0.81 -1.62 12.92
CA PRO A 76 0.86 -1.93 14.35
C PRO A 76 2.04 -1.21 15.03
N LEU A 77 1.97 0.12 15.13
CA LEU A 77 3.09 0.97 15.60
C LEU A 77 3.67 0.55 16.96
N ALA A 78 2.84 0.09 17.90
CA ALA A 78 3.32 -0.38 19.20
C ALA A 78 4.18 -1.65 19.07
N ALA A 79 3.72 -2.65 18.31
CA ALA A 79 4.48 -3.88 18.09
C ALA A 79 5.80 -3.61 17.33
N LEU A 80 5.77 -2.70 16.35
CA LEU A 80 6.97 -2.28 15.62
C LEU A 80 7.96 -1.52 16.52
N ASN A 81 7.47 -0.67 17.42
CA ASN A 81 8.31 0.04 18.37
C ASN A 81 8.98 -0.89 19.40
N ASP A 82 8.28 -1.98 19.76
CA ASP A 82 8.80 -2.98 20.71
C ASP A 82 9.85 -3.91 20.07
N HIS A 83 9.99 -3.91 18.73
CA HIS A 83 11.07 -4.61 18.05
C HIS A 83 12.44 -4.01 18.45
N PRO A 84 13.45 -4.82 18.85
CA PRO A 84 14.67 -4.27 19.45
C PRO A 84 15.46 -3.33 18.52
N ALA A 85 15.50 -3.63 17.22
CA ALA A 85 16.14 -2.80 16.21
C ALA A 85 15.21 -1.73 15.59
N GLY A 86 13.96 -1.65 16.04
CA GLY A 86 12.99 -0.68 15.55
C GLY A 86 12.43 -0.99 14.17
N ALA A 87 11.84 0.03 13.54
CA ALA A 87 11.24 -0.07 12.22
C ALA A 87 11.41 1.20 11.38
N LEU A 88 11.57 1.01 10.07
CA LEU A 88 11.55 2.05 9.04
C LEU A 88 10.27 1.92 8.22
N LEU A 89 9.40 2.94 8.31
CA LEU A 89 8.18 3.05 7.53
C LEU A 89 8.44 3.84 6.24
N MET A 90 7.99 3.34 5.10
CA MET A 90 8.14 3.96 3.80
C MET A 90 6.79 4.25 3.14
N ASP A 91 6.65 5.46 2.59
CA ASP A 91 5.53 5.84 1.72
C ASP A 91 5.90 7.06 0.85
N ALA A 92 5.27 7.22 -0.32
CA ALA A 92 5.46 8.40 -1.15
C ALA A 92 4.93 9.68 -0.48
N VAL A 93 3.94 9.57 0.41
CA VAL A 93 3.24 10.69 1.05
C VAL A 93 3.25 10.58 2.57
N GLU A 94 3.98 11.48 3.23
CA GLU A 94 3.98 11.62 4.68
C GLU A 94 2.89 12.61 5.14
N THR A 95 1.81 12.07 5.70
CA THR A 95 0.69 12.86 6.21
C THR A 95 0.95 13.41 7.62
N ARG A 96 0.26 14.50 7.99
CA ARG A 96 0.28 15.00 9.39
C ARG A 96 -0.28 13.98 10.38
N GLN A 97 -1.23 13.16 9.95
CA GLN A 97 -1.79 12.07 10.75
C GLN A 97 -0.73 11.02 11.05
N ALA A 98 -0.05 10.50 10.02
CA ALA A 98 1.03 9.53 10.18
C ALA A 98 2.12 10.06 11.13
N ARG A 99 2.61 11.29 10.90
CA ARG A 99 3.58 11.94 11.80
C ARG A 99 3.11 12.00 13.26
N ARG A 100 1.84 12.31 13.49
CA ARG A 100 1.28 12.37 14.86
C ARG A 100 1.14 10.99 15.48
N ALA A 101 0.77 9.99 14.69
CA ALA A 101 0.65 8.61 15.12
C ALA A 101 2.02 8.03 15.50
N ILE A 102 3.06 8.33 14.72
CA ILE A 102 4.42 7.84 14.93
C ILE A 102 5.15 8.57 16.07
N LYS A 103 4.90 9.87 16.27
CA LYS A 103 5.61 10.71 17.25
C LYS A 103 5.84 10.10 18.66
N PRO A 104 4.89 9.34 19.26
CA PRO A 104 5.11 8.73 20.58
C PRO A 104 6.10 7.56 20.59
N PHE A 105 6.42 6.99 19.42
CA PHE A 105 7.24 5.79 19.27
C PHE A 105 8.67 6.20 18.90
N GLY A 106 9.59 6.06 19.86
CA GLY A 106 10.98 6.49 19.70
C GLY A 106 11.83 5.59 18.79
N ASN A 107 11.33 4.39 18.46
CA ASN A 107 12.04 3.39 17.68
C ASN A 107 11.40 3.14 16.29
N VAL A 108 10.57 4.09 15.83
CA VAL A 108 9.89 4.02 14.53
C VAL A 108 10.23 5.26 13.73
N GLU A 109 10.89 5.05 12.59
CA GLU A 109 11.27 6.09 11.66
C GLU A 109 10.33 6.09 10.44
N PHE A 110 10.29 7.23 9.73
CA PHE A 110 9.51 7.37 8.50
C PHE A 110 10.37 7.98 7.41
N GLU A 111 10.46 7.29 6.28
CA GLU A 111 11.12 7.77 5.07
C GLU A 111 10.09 7.98 3.96
N ARG A 112 10.24 9.11 3.26
CA ARG A 112 9.45 9.36 2.06
C ARG A 112 10.15 8.70 0.88
N ALA A 113 9.55 7.67 0.31
CA ALA A 113 10.15 6.88 -0.76
C ALA A 113 9.16 6.69 -1.92
N ASP A 114 9.67 6.83 -3.15
CA ASP A 114 8.95 6.39 -4.35
C ASP A 114 9.25 4.92 -4.59
N LEU A 115 8.29 4.05 -4.23
CA LEU A 115 8.43 2.60 -4.39
C LEU A 115 8.33 2.15 -5.86
N THR A 116 8.01 3.06 -6.80
CA THR A 116 8.00 2.77 -8.23
C THR A 116 9.29 3.17 -8.93
N GLY A 117 10.03 4.15 -8.37
CA GLY A 117 11.21 4.75 -8.99
C GLY A 117 10.93 5.54 -10.27
N MET A 118 9.69 6.00 -10.45
CA MET A 118 9.22 6.63 -11.68
C MET A 118 8.50 7.96 -11.47
N LEU A 119 8.00 8.26 -10.27
CA LEU A 119 7.07 9.38 -10.05
C LEU A 119 7.65 10.70 -10.51
N GLN A 120 8.90 10.98 -10.15
CA GLN A 120 9.55 12.23 -10.48
C GLN A 120 9.77 12.36 -12.00
N GLU A 121 10.42 11.38 -12.62
CA GLU A 121 10.73 11.39 -14.04
C GLU A 121 9.46 11.42 -14.87
N PHE A 122 8.45 10.62 -14.51
CA PHE A 122 7.21 10.50 -15.28
C PHE A 122 6.38 11.78 -15.26
N TRP A 123 6.26 12.41 -14.09
CA TRP A 123 5.37 13.57 -13.93
C TRP A 123 6.07 14.93 -14.09
N LEU A 124 7.37 15.00 -13.82
CA LEU A 124 8.14 16.25 -13.82
C LEU A 124 9.30 16.26 -14.83
N GLY A 125 9.62 15.12 -15.44
CA GLY A 125 10.69 14.99 -16.43
C GLY A 125 10.32 15.51 -17.82
N ASP A 126 11.26 15.35 -18.76
CA ASP A 126 11.05 15.70 -20.16
C ASP A 126 10.08 14.71 -20.83
N LYS A 127 8.95 15.23 -21.32
CA LYS A 127 7.89 14.45 -21.99
C LYS A 127 8.34 13.74 -23.27
N ASN A 128 9.49 14.11 -23.84
CA ASN A 128 10.05 13.43 -25.01
C ASN A 128 10.89 12.19 -24.63
N THR A 129 11.19 12.00 -23.34
CA THR A 129 11.92 10.82 -22.86
C THR A 129 10.92 9.70 -22.62
N ALA A 130 11.12 8.56 -23.28
CA ALA A 130 10.34 7.36 -22.99
C ALA A 130 10.73 6.84 -21.61
N ILE A 131 9.76 6.75 -20.71
CA ILE A 131 9.95 6.26 -19.34
C ILE A 131 9.29 4.89 -19.24
N SER A 132 10.04 3.92 -18.74
CA SER A 132 9.57 2.56 -18.49
C SER A 132 9.83 2.22 -17.02
N PRO A 133 8.97 1.40 -16.39
CA PRO A 133 9.24 0.91 -15.05
C PRO A 133 10.60 0.21 -14.98
N PRO A 134 11.33 0.36 -13.86
CA PRO A 134 12.56 -0.39 -13.66
C PRO A 134 12.25 -1.89 -13.62
N ASP A 135 13.25 -2.73 -13.87
CA ASP A 135 13.07 -4.19 -13.77
C ASP A 135 12.75 -4.64 -12.34
N MET A 136 13.20 -3.87 -11.35
CA MET A 136 13.02 -4.08 -9.92
C MET A 136 12.77 -2.74 -9.26
N ALA A 137 11.79 -2.67 -8.36
CA ALA A 137 11.50 -1.47 -7.58
C ALA A 137 12.71 -1.04 -6.72
N PRO A 138 12.92 0.26 -6.48
CA PRO A 138 14.08 0.79 -5.76
C PRO A 138 13.94 0.64 -4.24
N LEU A 139 13.83 -0.60 -3.78
CA LEU A 139 13.72 -0.93 -2.35
C LEU A 139 15.11 -1.15 -1.73
N PRO A 140 15.31 -0.84 -0.43
CA PRO A 140 16.52 -1.23 0.29
C PRO A 140 16.53 -2.74 0.52
N LEU A 141 17.20 -3.49 -0.37
CA LEU A 141 17.11 -4.95 -0.41
C LEU A 141 17.80 -5.70 0.74
N VAL A 142 18.62 -4.99 1.54
CA VAL A 142 19.50 -5.60 2.56
C VAL A 142 19.48 -4.84 3.87
N GLY A 143 19.82 -5.53 4.96
CA GLY A 143 19.99 -4.94 6.29
C GLY A 143 18.67 -4.70 7.02
N HIS A 144 17.70 -5.57 6.79
CA HIS A 144 16.39 -5.55 7.44
C HIS A 144 16.09 -6.92 8.03
N GLY A 145 15.54 -6.95 9.25
CA GLY A 145 15.22 -8.21 9.89
C GLY A 145 14.03 -8.90 9.22
N MET A 146 13.11 -8.11 8.69
CA MET A 146 11.93 -8.54 7.93
C MET A 146 11.39 -7.36 7.13
N ALA A 147 10.79 -7.63 5.98
CA ALA A 147 10.07 -6.64 5.20
C ALA A 147 8.56 -6.88 5.19
N VAL A 148 7.78 -5.80 5.19
CA VAL A 148 6.32 -5.84 5.12
C VAL A 148 5.86 -4.95 3.98
N SER A 149 5.27 -5.53 2.94
CA SER A 149 4.59 -4.78 1.89
C SER A 149 3.11 -4.71 2.22
N CYS A 150 2.64 -3.59 2.78
CA CYS A 150 1.31 -3.47 3.37
C CYS A 150 0.35 -2.72 2.45
N ASN A 151 -0.60 -3.45 1.85
CA ASN A 151 -1.71 -2.93 1.04
C ASN A 151 -1.30 -1.99 -0.10
N VAL A 152 -0.07 -2.11 -0.63
CA VAL A 152 0.47 -1.14 -1.60
C VAL A 152 0.51 -1.65 -3.04
N LEU A 153 0.61 -2.98 -3.27
CA LEU A 153 0.89 -3.55 -4.61
C LEU A 153 -0.17 -3.16 -5.66
N SER A 154 -1.46 -3.26 -5.34
CA SER A 154 -2.56 -2.81 -6.20
C SER A 154 -2.60 -1.29 -6.41
N GLN A 155 -2.00 -0.51 -5.50
CA GLN A 155 -2.04 0.95 -5.49
C GLN A 155 -0.87 1.60 -6.24
N LEU A 156 0.28 0.93 -6.34
CA LEU A 156 1.46 1.47 -7.02
C LEU A 156 1.17 2.00 -8.44
N PRO A 157 0.34 1.34 -9.27
CA PRO A 157 0.03 1.82 -10.63
C PRO A 157 -0.90 3.03 -10.69
N LEU A 158 -1.62 3.39 -9.62
CA LEU A 158 -2.67 4.42 -9.64
C LEU A 158 -2.14 5.82 -9.98
N ALA A 159 -0.84 6.05 -9.82
CA ALA A 159 -0.20 7.28 -10.25
C ALA A 159 0.15 7.32 -11.74
N PHE A 160 -0.18 6.28 -12.53
CA PHE A 160 0.23 6.16 -13.93
C PHE A 160 -0.87 5.63 -14.85
N ALA A 161 -1.89 4.96 -14.27
CA ALA A 161 -2.98 4.34 -14.98
C ALA A 161 -4.30 4.51 -14.21
N ALA A 162 -5.43 4.37 -14.91
CA ALA A 162 -6.73 4.27 -14.28
C ALA A 162 -6.90 2.94 -13.52
N SER A 163 -7.94 2.86 -12.69
CA SER A 163 -8.35 1.63 -12.02
C SER A 163 -9.82 1.34 -12.32
N PRO A 164 -10.15 0.31 -13.11
CA PRO A 164 -9.21 -0.56 -13.86
C PRO A 164 -8.45 0.20 -14.98
N PRO A 165 -7.28 -0.30 -15.43
CA PRO A 165 -6.50 0.32 -16.50
C PRO A 165 -7.29 0.35 -17.81
N VAL A 166 -7.11 1.42 -18.60
CA VAL A 166 -7.81 1.63 -19.87
C VAL A 166 -6.87 1.42 -21.06
N GLY A 167 -7.02 0.27 -21.72
CA GLY A 167 -6.30 -0.08 -22.93
C GLY A 167 -4.89 -0.63 -22.69
N GLU A 168 -4.27 -1.12 -23.77
CA GLU A 168 -3.05 -1.93 -23.71
C GLU A 168 -1.86 -1.22 -23.05
N GLN A 169 -1.74 0.10 -23.20
CA GLN A 169 -0.63 0.85 -22.61
C GLN A 169 -0.72 0.93 -21.08
N GLU A 170 -1.92 1.22 -20.55
CA GLU A 170 -2.17 1.28 -19.10
C GLU A 170 -2.09 -0.10 -18.46
N GLU A 171 -2.54 -1.15 -19.17
CA GLU A 171 -2.36 -2.54 -18.74
C GLU A 171 -0.87 -2.89 -18.63
N LYS A 172 -0.07 -2.59 -19.66
CA LYS A 172 1.37 -2.87 -19.66
C LYS A 172 2.11 -2.17 -18.53
N ILE A 173 1.86 -0.89 -18.29
CA ILE A 173 2.53 -0.15 -17.21
C ILE A 173 2.08 -0.65 -15.83
N THR A 174 0.79 -0.98 -15.67
CA THR A 174 0.24 -1.56 -14.44
C THR A 174 0.94 -2.87 -14.09
N THR A 175 0.97 -3.81 -15.03
CA THR A 175 1.64 -5.10 -14.84
C THR A 175 3.14 -4.93 -14.60
N ALA A 176 3.81 -4.05 -15.34
CA ALA A 176 5.25 -3.83 -15.20
C ALA A 176 5.62 -3.24 -13.82
N ILE A 177 4.85 -2.28 -13.30
CA ILE A 177 5.06 -1.72 -11.96
C ILE A 177 4.84 -2.79 -10.87
N GLN A 178 3.72 -3.53 -10.95
CA GLN A 178 3.45 -4.61 -9.98
C GLN A 178 4.54 -5.68 -10.00
N LYS A 179 4.99 -6.07 -11.20
CA LYS A 179 6.07 -7.04 -11.39
C LYS A 179 7.40 -6.54 -10.83
N ALA A 180 7.75 -5.27 -11.03
CA ALA A 180 8.97 -4.68 -10.51
C ALA A 180 8.98 -4.70 -8.98
N HIS A 181 7.85 -4.39 -8.33
CA HIS A 181 7.71 -4.46 -6.88
C HIS A 181 7.85 -5.88 -6.36
N VAL A 182 7.10 -6.84 -6.92
CA VAL A 182 7.19 -8.26 -6.50
C VAL A 182 8.58 -8.83 -6.71
N ARG A 183 9.28 -8.48 -7.81
CA ARG A 183 10.69 -8.86 -8.02
C ARG A 183 11.61 -8.31 -6.93
N ALA A 184 11.38 -7.07 -6.48
CA ALA A 184 12.15 -6.48 -5.40
C ALA A 184 11.89 -7.19 -4.07
N LEU A 185 10.62 -7.49 -3.75
CA LEU A 185 10.25 -8.26 -2.56
C LEU A 185 10.91 -9.65 -2.56
N LEU A 186 10.92 -10.36 -3.69
CA LEU A 186 11.58 -11.66 -3.81
C LEU A 186 13.12 -11.56 -3.71
N ALA A 187 13.70 -10.39 -3.98
CA ALA A 187 15.14 -10.17 -3.92
C ALA A 187 15.64 -9.71 -2.53
N MET A 188 14.73 -9.45 -1.58
CA MET A 188 15.10 -9.11 -0.20
C MET A 188 15.90 -10.24 0.45
N ASP A 189 16.92 -9.90 1.24
CA ASP A 189 17.74 -10.86 1.99
C ASP A 189 17.12 -11.33 3.32
N CYS A 190 15.85 -10.98 3.54
CA CYS A 190 15.10 -11.28 4.75
C CYS A 190 13.70 -11.83 4.42
N PRO A 191 13.01 -12.43 5.41
CA PRO A 191 11.61 -12.80 5.27
C PRO A 191 10.73 -11.62 4.89
N VAL A 192 9.76 -11.84 4.01
CA VAL A 192 8.82 -10.80 3.57
C VAL A 192 7.38 -11.21 3.84
N LEU A 193 6.61 -10.34 4.48
CA LEU A 193 5.16 -10.42 4.53
C LEU A 193 4.55 -9.46 3.52
N MET A 194 3.91 -10.00 2.49
CA MET A 194 3.15 -9.22 1.53
C MET A 194 1.66 -9.30 1.87
N ILE A 195 1.03 -8.15 2.14
CA ILE A 195 -0.40 -8.02 2.30
C ILE A 195 -0.91 -7.15 1.15
N THR A 196 -1.87 -7.65 0.38
CA THR A 196 -2.47 -6.87 -0.72
C THR A 196 -3.91 -7.29 -0.95
N ASP A 197 -4.74 -6.35 -1.39
CA ASP A 197 -5.92 -6.74 -2.13
C ASP A 197 -5.52 -7.31 -3.50
N TYR A 198 -6.31 -8.27 -3.98
CA TYR A 198 -6.10 -8.91 -5.28
C TYR A 198 -7.37 -8.97 -6.13
N GLU A 199 -8.54 -8.83 -5.51
CA GLU A 199 -9.82 -8.68 -6.20
C GLU A 199 -10.65 -7.55 -5.63
N ARG A 200 -11.32 -6.82 -6.50
CA ARG A 200 -12.41 -5.91 -6.19
C ARG A 200 -13.73 -6.55 -6.61
N VAL A 201 -14.63 -6.70 -5.66
CA VAL A 201 -15.97 -7.25 -5.85
C VAL A 201 -16.99 -6.14 -5.71
N GLU A 202 -17.67 -5.81 -6.79
CA GLU A 202 -18.77 -4.85 -6.84
C GLU A 202 -20.10 -5.59 -6.89
N ILE A 203 -20.98 -5.33 -5.92
CA ILE A 203 -22.25 -6.03 -5.79
C ILE A 203 -23.37 -5.00 -5.91
N THR A 204 -24.15 -5.12 -7.00
CA THR A 204 -25.41 -4.40 -7.22
C THR A 204 -26.51 -5.45 -7.39
N GLY A 205 -27.42 -5.56 -6.43
CA GLY A 205 -28.45 -6.62 -6.46
C GLY A 205 -27.88 -8.02 -6.20
N THR A 206 -28.14 -8.99 -7.08
CA THR A 206 -27.86 -10.42 -6.83
C THR A 206 -26.59 -10.99 -7.46
N ALA A 207 -25.94 -10.28 -8.38
CA ALA A 207 -24.77 -10.79 -9.09
C ALA A 207 -23.52 -9.93 -8.81
N PRO A 208 -22.42 -10.50 -8.30
CA PRO A 208 -21.17 -9.78 -8.11
C PRO A 208 -20.44 -9.58 -9.45
N HIS A 209 -19.89 -8.39 -9.65
CA HIS A 209 -18.92 -8.07 -10.69
C HIS A 209 -17.52 -8.07 -10.06
N VAL A 210 -16.63 -8.92 -10.59
CA VAL A 210 -15.27 -9.11 -10.03
C VAL A 210 -14.23 -8.51 -10.98
N ILE A 211 -13.36 -7.68 -10.42
CA ILE A 211 -12.26 -7.01 -11.11
C ILE A 211 -10.96 -7.44 -10.42
N GLN A 212 -9.99 -7.94 -11.18
CA GLN A 212 -8.66 -8.25 -10.64
C GLN A 212 -7.89 -6.95 -10.41
N THR A 213 -7.41 -6.72 -9.19
CA THR A 213 -6.62 -5.53 -8.84
C THR A 213 -5.11 -5.80 -8.93
N VAL A 214 -4.71 -7.06 -8.85
CA VAL A 214 -3.35 -7.55 -9.04
C VAL A 214 -3.37 -8.68 -10.06
N ASP A 215 -2.35 -8.77 -10.91
CA ASP A 215 -2.15 -9.95 -11.78
C ASP A 215 -1.95 -11.21 -10.92
N PRO A 216 -2.85 -12.22 -10.98
CA PRO A 216 -2.74 -13.42 -10.15
C PRO A 216 -1.43 -14.20 -10.34
N HIS A 217 -0.77 -14.07 -11.50
CA HIS A 217 0.53 -14.71 -11.74
C HIS A 217 1.67 -14.12 -10.91
N LEU A 218 1.46 -12.96 -10.30
CA LEU A 218 2.42 -12.33 -9.39
C LEU A 218 2.25 -12.80 -7.93
N LEU A 219 1.13 -13.46 -7.60
CA LEU A 219 0.87 -13.96 -6.25
C LEU A 219 1.46 -15.38 -6.10
N PRO A 220 2.14 -15.68 -4.98
CA PRO A 220 2.86 -16.94 -4.79
C PRO A 220 1.91 -18.09 -4.36
N GLY A 221 0.84 -18.33 -5.12
CA GLY A 221 -0.19 -19.32 -4.79
C GLY A 221 -1.21 -18.79 -3.77
N ASP A 222 -1.76 -19.70 -2.95
CA ASP A 222 -2.79 -19.37 -1.98
C ASP A 222 -2.24 -18.52 -0.82
N PRO A 223 -2.99 -17.52 -0.34
CA PRO A 223 -2.57 -16.73 0.81
C PRO A 223 -2.56 -17.56 2.09
N ILE A 224 -1.66 -17.21 3.02
CA ILE A 224 -1.63 -17.80 4.36
C ILE A 224 -2.81 -17.34 5.22
N GLU A 225 -3.35 -16.16 4.94
CA GLU A 225 -4.55 -15.59 5.56
C GLU A 225 -5.32 -14.77 4.52
N MET A 226 -6.65 -14.79 4.59
CA MET A 226 -7.50 -13.99 3.70
C MET A 226 -8.70 -13.41 4.44
N TRP A 227 -9.08 -12.19 4.06
CA TRP A 227 -10.27 -11.53 4.60
C TRP A 227 -10.88 -10.55 3.60
N ASP A 228 -12.13 -10.16 3.87
CA ASP A 228 -12.84 -9.18 3.08
C ASP A 228 -12.72 -7.79 3.71
N TRP A 229 -12.40 -6.79 2.90
CA TRP A 229 -12.47 -5.40 3.28
C TRP A 229 -13.66 -4.72 2.59
N PRO A 230 -14.74 -4.38 3.32
CA PRO A 230 -15.84 -3.58 2.78
C PRO A 230 -15.38 -2.11 2.61
N ILE A 231 -14.61 -1.86 1.55
CA ILE A 231 -13.96 -0.57 1.31
C ILE A 231 -14.99 0.53 1.09
N ALA A 232 -16.10 0.24 0.41
CA ALA A 232 -17.20 1.18 0.20
C ALA A 232 -18.55 0.43 0.27
N PRO A 233 -19.15 0.32 1.48
CA PRO A 233 -20.44 -0.35 1.66
C PRO A 233 -21.59 0.42 0.97
N PRO A 234 -22.79 -0.18 0.86
CA PRO A 234 -23.95 0.46 0.25
C PRO A 234 -24.19 1.89 0.78
N GLY A 235 -24.38 2.82 -0.14
CA GLY A 235 -24.56 4.24 0.15
C GLY A 235 -23.28 5.08 0.17
N GLU A 236 -22.08 4.48 0.11
CA GLU A 236 -20.83 5.24 0.02
C GLU A 236 -20.53 5.72 -1.40
N VAL A 237 -20.70 4.85 -2.41
CA VAL A 237 -20.51 5.19 -3.84
C VAL A 237 -21.85 5.38 -4.53
N ALA A 238 -22.76 4.42 -4.38
CA ALA A 238 -24.14 4.49 -4.83
C ALA A 238 -25.04 3.77 -3.82
N ALA A 239 -26.35 4.05 -3.86
CA ALA A 239 -27.31 3.60 -2.83
C ALA A 239 -27.33 2.08 -2.61
N ASP A 240 -27.12 1.30 -3.67
CA ASP A 240 -27.24 -0.16 -3.72
C ASP A 240 -25.93 -0.86 -4.13
N LEU A 241 -24.82 -0.13 -4.18
CA LEU A 241 -23.50 -0.66 -4.55
C LEU A 241 -22.66 -0.95 -3.30
N ASP A 242 -22.39 -2.24 -3.07
CA ASP A 242 -21.39 -2.71 -2.09
C ASP A 242 -20.07 -2.99 -2.83
N VAL A 243 -18.99 -2.33 -2.44
CA VAL A 243 -17.64 -2.58 -2.97
C VAL A 243 -16.79 -3.19 -1.87
N ARG A 244 -16.29 -4.39 -2.14
CA ARG A 244 -15.39 -5.14 -1.26
C ARG A 244 -14.07 -5.41 -1.96
N LEU A 245 -12.99 -5.43 -1.19
CA LEU A 245 -11.71 -5.94 -1.64
C LEU A 245 -11.45 -7.30 -0.98
N LYS A 246 -11.02 -8.29 -1.75
CA LYS A 246 -10.43 -9.52 -1.22
C LYS A 246 -8.98 -9.25 -0.91
N VAL A 247 -8.61 -9.38 0.35
CA VAL A 247 -7.25 -9.14 0.86
C VAL A 247 -6.64 -10.47 1.25
N GLY A 248 -5.38 -10.66 0.86
CA GLY A 248 -4.58 -11.81 1.25
C GLY A 248 -3.25 -11.40 1.86
N ALA A 249 -2.68 -12.30 2.66
CA ALA A 249 -1.32 -12.23 3.15
C ALA A 249 -0.50 -13.40 2.61
N TRP A 250 0.75 -13.14 2.22
CA TRP A 250 1.70 -14.15 1.74
C TRP A 250 3.05 -13.96 2.41
N LEU A 251 3.72 -15.06 2.73
CA LEU A 251 5.11 -15.07 3.15
C LEU A 251 6.01 -15.39 1.97
N LEU A 252 7.06 -14.59 1.79
CA LEU A 252 8.12 -14.80 0.81
C LEU A 252 9.44 -14.96 1.56
N ASN A 253 10.40 -15.66 0.95
CA ASN A 253 11.78 -15.76 1.45
C ASN A 253 11.88 -16.32 2.88
N VAL A 254 11.04 -17.32 3.20
CA VAL A 254 11.00 -18.03 4.50
C VAL A 254 11.72 -19.36 4.47
#